data_AF-A0A0D0NM01-F1
#
_entry.id   AF-A0A0D0NM01-F1
#
_cell.length_a   1.000
_cell.length_b   1.000
_cell.length_c   1.000
_cell.angle_alpha   90.00
_cell.angle_beta   90.00
_cell.angle_gamma   90.00
#
_symmetry.space_group_name_H-M   'P 1'
#
loop_
_entity.id
_entity.type
_entity.pdbx_description
1 polymer ?
#
loop_
_entity_poly.entity_id
_entity_poly.type
_entity_poly.pdbx_seq_one_letter_code
_entity_poly.pdbx_strand_id
1 'polypeptide(L)'
;MRKLAKLRRPVETAQYLSIRYTERLAEAGIEPSVGSVGDSYDNALAETINGLFKAEVIHRRGPWRSFDALEYATLEWIDWFNTRRLLEPIGNIPPAEAEANFYAALETQTMAA
;
A
#
# COMPACT_ATOMS: atom_id res chain seq x y z
N MET A 1 -37.72 -13.98 -17.92
CA MET A 1 -36.94 -13.25 -16.90
C MET A 1 -35.58 -12.90 -17.49
N ARG A 2 -35.25 -11.60 -17.57
CA ARG A 2 -34.02 -11.09 -18.19
C ARG A 2 -32.85 -11.26 -17.23
N LYS A 3 -31.72 -11.81 -17.71
CA LYS A 3 -30.44 -11.81 -16.98
C LYS A 3 -30.08 -10.35 -16.67
N LEU A 4 -29.98 -10.01 -15.39
CA LEU A 4 -29.42 -8.73 -14.96
C LEU A 4 -27.97 -8.68 -15.43
N ALA A 5 -27.68 -7.80 -16.38
CA ALA A 5 -26.32 -7.43 -16.73
C ALA A 5 -25.64 -6.94 -15.43
N LYS A 6 -24.52 -7.57 -15.05
CA LYS A 6 -23.66 -7.04 -13.99
C LYS A 6 -23.35 -5.60 -14.36
N LEU A 7 -23.88 -4.65 -13.59
CA LEU A 7 -23.51 -3.24 -13.68
C LEU A 7 -21.98 -3.18 -13.60
N ARG A 8 -21.35 -2.75 -14.69
CA ARG A 8 -19.92 -2.43 -14.69
C ARG A 8 -19.71 -1.39 -13.60
N ARG A 9 -18.86 -1.71 -12.61
CA ARG A 9 -18.59 -0.80 -11.49
C ARG A 9 -18.13 0.55 -12.04
N PRO A 10 -18.67 1.68 -11.55
CA PRO A 10 -18.29 2.99 -12.03
C PRO A 10 -16.83 3.22 -11.61
N VAL A 11 -15.93 3.18 -12.60
CA VAL A 11 -14.48 3.36 -12.48
C VAL A 11 -13.77 2.21 -11.74
N GLU A 12 -13.42 1.15 -12.47
CA GLU A 12 -12.12 0.52 -12.20
C GLU A 12 -11.06 1.50 -12.71
N THR A 13 -10.14 1.91 -11.86
CA THR A 13 -8.98 2.71 -12.27
C THR A 13 -8.13 1.86 -13.21
N ALA A 14 -8.38 1.97 -14.51
CA ALA A 14 -7.63 1.26 -15.56
C ALA A 14 -6.14 1.64 -15.60
N GLN A 15 -5.68 2.53 -14.72
CA GLN A 15 -4.30 2.97 -14.62
C GLN A 15 -3.36 1.79 -14.31
N TYR A 16 -3.67 0.96 -13.31
CA TYR A 16 -2.85 -0.19 -12.93
C TYR A 16 -2.92 -1.36 -13.93
N LEU A 17 -3.91 -1.33 -14.84
CA LEU A 17 -4.07 -2.28 -15.95
C LEU A 17 -3.70 -1.67 -17.30
N SER A 18 -3.17 -0.44 -17.30
CA SER A 18 -2.86 0.25 -18.56
C SER A 18 -1.60 -0.34 -19.17
N ILE A 19 -1.57 -0.41 -20.51
CA ILE A 19 -0.41 -0.91 -21.27
C ILE A 19 0.86 -0.19 -20.85
N ARG A 20 0.81 1.14 -20.70
CA ARG A 20 1.97 1.93 -20.26
C ARG A 20 2.48 1.53 -18.88
N TYR A 21 1.58 1.17 -17.96
CA TYR A 21 1.98 0.77 -16.62
C TYR A 21 2.63 -0.63 -16.63
N THR A 22 2.04 -1.59 -17.35
CA THR A 22 2.62 -2.94 -17.48
C THR A 22 3.94 -2.94 -18.25
N GLU A 23 4.11 -2.10 -19.27
CA GLU A 23 5.40 -1.92 -19.96
C GLU A 23 6.49 -1.42 -18.99
N ARG A 24 6.17 -0.44 -18.13
CA ARG A 24 7.13 0.06 -17.13
C ARG A 24 7.49 -0.97 -16.08
N LEU A 25 6.53 -1.78 -15.63
CA LEU A 25 6.82 -2.88 -14.71
C LEU A 25 7.75 -3.90 -15.36
N ALA A 26 7.50 -4.27 -16.62
CA ALA A 26 8.37 -5.17 -17.36
C ALA A 26 9.79 -4.60 -17.55
N GLU A 27 9.92 -3.30 -17.88
CA GLU A 27 11.22 -2.60 -17.94
C GLU A 27 11.98 -2.65 -16.62
N ALA A 28 11.26 -2.58 -15.49
CA ALA A 28 11.83 -2.67 -14.15
C ALA A 28 12.04 -4.11 -13.66
N GLY A 29 11.69 -5.12 -14.46
CA GLY A 29 11.76 -6.54 -14.06
C GLY A 29 10.74 -6.93 -12.98
N ILE A 30 9.65 -6.18 -12.83
CA ILE A 30 8.60 -6.40 -11.85
C ILE A 30 7.43 -7.13 -12.52
N GLU A 31 7.07 -8.29 -12.00
CA GLU A 31 5.88 -9.03 -12.45
C GLU A 31 4.62 -8.43 -11.79
N PRO A 32 3.64 -7.93 -12.57
CA PRO A 32 2.39 -7.43 -12.01
C PRO A 32 1.54 -8.58 -11.43
N SER A 33 1.21 -8.50 -10.14
CA SER A 33 0.15 -9.33 -9.55
C SER A 33 -1.15 -8.54 -9.47
N VAL A 34 -2.11 -8.91 -10.30
CA VAL A 34 -3.50 -8.46 -10.16
C VAL A 34 -4.30 -9.68 -9.71
N GLY A 35 -4.55 -9.76 -8.40
CA GLY A 35 -5.08 -10.96 -7.75
C GLY A 35 -6.30 -11.56 -8.45
N SER A 36 -6.42 -12.89 -8.41
CA SER A 36 -7.62 -13.57 -8.89
C SER A 36 -8.81 -13.28 -7.97
N VAL A 37 -10.04 -13.50 -8.45
CA VAL A 37 -11.25 -13.26 -7.65
C VAL A 37 -11.19 -14.12 -6.38
N GLY A 38 -11.11 -13.48 -5.21
CA GLY A 38 -11.12 -14.15 -3.90
C GLY A 38 -9.76 -14.26 -3.21
N ASP A 39 -8.68 -13.79 -3.83
CA ASP A 39 -7.33 -13.79 -3.26
C ASP A 39 -6.80 -12.35 -3.06
N SER A 40 -7.46 -11.60 -2.17
CA SER A 40 -7.25 -10.16 -2.00
C SER A 40 -6.47 -9.82 -0.72
N TYR A 41 -5.68 -10.73 -0.17
CA TYR A 41 -4.98 -10.51 1.10
C TYR A 41 -4.04 -9.30 1.05
N ASP A 42 -3.25 -9.19 -0.02
CA ASP A 42 -2.35 -8.04 -0.22
C ASP A 42 -3.12 -6.73 -0.33
N ASN A 43 -4.25 -6.74 -1.04
CA ASN A 43 -5.11 -5.58 -1.17
C ASN A 43 -5.75 -5.20 0.17
N ALA A 44 -6.18 -6.17 0.98
CA ALA A 44 -6.77 -5.91 2.29
C ALA A 44 -5.77 -5.24 3.25
N LEU A 45 -4.50 -5.65 3.21
CA LEU A 45 -3.44 -5.01 3.98
C LEU A 45 -3.21 -3.56 3.50
N ALA A 46 -3.08 -3.36 2.19
CA ALA A 46 -2.91 -2.03 1.61
C ALA A 46 -4.11 -1.10 1.92
N GLU A 47 -5.34 -1.63 1.85
CA GLU A 47 -6.55 -0.91 2.21
C GLU A 47 -6.59 -0.52 3.68
N THR A 48 -6.07 -1.36 4.58
CA THR A 48 -5.98 -1.05 6.01
C THR A 48 -5.10 0.16 6.26
N ILE A 49 -3.90 0.19 5.65
CA ILE A 49 -2.97 1.33 5.78
C ILE A 49 -3.56 2.60 5.16
N ASN A 50 -4.18 2.50 3.97
CA ASN A 50 -4.83 3.63 3.33
C ASN A 50 -6.03 4.16 4.13
N GLY A 51 -6.80 3.29 4.77
CA GLY A 51 -7.89 3.65 5.66
C GLY A 51 -7.39 4.42 6.88
N LEU A 52 -6.29 3.96 7.47
CA LEU A 52 -5.64 4.60 8.61
C LEU A 52 -5.08 5.99 8.27
N PHE A 53 -4.38 6.11 7.14
CA PHE A 53 -3.93 7.40 6.61
C PHE A 53 -5.10 8.38 6.44
N LYS A 54 -6.19 7.93 5.81
CA LYS A 54 -7.38 8.77 5.61
C LYS A 54 -7.99 9.20 6.95
N ALA A 55 -8.08 8.30 7.92
CA ALA A 55 -8.60 8.63 9.25
C ALA A 55 -7.73 9.65 9.99
N GLU A 56 -6.41 9.44 10.03
CA GLU A 56 -5.48 10.21 10.85
C GLU A 56 -5.04 11.54 10.21
N VAL A 57 -5.00 11.61 8.87
CA VAL A 57 -4.52 12.78 8.13
C VAL A 57 -5.68 13.51 7.45
N ILE A 58 -6.44 12.82 6.60
CA ILE A 58 -7.47 13.48 5.78
C ILE A 58 -8.66 13.94 6.62
N HIS A 59 -9.22 13.05 7.44
CA HIS A 59 -10.43 13.37 8.22
C HIS A 59 -10.11 14.15 9.50
N ARG A 60 -9.03 13.80 10.21
CA ARG A 60 -8.71 14.40 11.51
C ARG A 60 -8.00 15.75 11.42
N ARG A 61 -7.11 15.95 10.42
CA ARG A 61 -6.32 17.19 10.29
C ARG A 61 -6.85 18.12 9.20
N GLY A 62 -7.69 17.62 8.30
CA GLY A 62 -8.37 18.43 7.30
C GLY A 62 -9.44 19.36 7.89
N PRO A 63 -10.06 20.22 7.07
CA PRO A 63 -9.82 20.38 5.63
C PRO A 63 -8.49 21.08 5.30
N TRP A 64 -7.87 20.68 4.18
CA TRP A 64 -6.59 21.23 3.73
C TRP A 64 -6.78 22.47 2.86
N ARG A 65 -5.91 23.47 3.05
CA ARG A 65 -5.99 24.75 2.32
C ARG A 65 -5.33 24.72 0.94
N SER A 66 -4.41 23.79 0.70
CA SER A 66 -3.69 23.60 -0.56
C SER A 66 -3.22 22.15 -0.71
N PHE A 67 -2.85 21.78 -1.94
CA PHE A 67 -2.21 20.49 -2.21
C PHE A 67 -0.86 20.39 -1.50
N ASP A 68 -0.04 21.43 -1.52
CA ASP A 68 1.26 21.45 -0.84
C ASP A 68 1.12 21.15 0.66
N ALA A 69 0.11 21.73 1.33
CA ALA A 69 -0.13 21.47 2.74
C ALA A 69 -0.50 20.00 3.02
N LEU A 70 -1.28 19.39 2.13
CA LEU A 70 -1.59 17.97 2.21
C LEU A 70 -0.35 17.10 1.90
N GLU A 71 0.48 17.49 0.94
CA GLU A 71 1.70 16.78 0.59
C GLU A 71 2.68 16.76 1.77
N TYR A 72 2.94 17.91 2.40
CA TYR A 72 3.77 17.98 3.60
C TYR A 72 3.22 17.11 4.74
N ALA A 73 1.92 17.19 5.02
CA ALA A 73 1.31 16.36 6.05
C ALA A 73 1.38 14.85 5.73
N THR A 74 1.29 14.50 4.44
CA THR A 74 1.50 13.12 3.97
C THR A 74 2.93 12.67 4.23
N LEU A 75 3.93 13.47 3.86
CA LEU A 75 5.34 13.15 4.08
C LEU A 75 5.65 12.98 5.57
N GLU A 76 5.17 13.91 6.41
CA GLU A 76 5.33 13.80 7.87
C GLU A 76 4.68 12.54 8.44
N TRP A 77 3.49 12.19 7.95
CA TRP A 77 2.78 11.00 8.40
C TRP A 77 3.49 9.72 7.96
N ILE A 78 3.98 9.64 6.72
CA ILE A 78 4.73 8.49 6.20
C ILE A 78 6.02 8.30 6.99
N ASP A 79 6.78 9.38 7.21
CA ASP A 79 8.02 9.32 7.98
C ASP A 79 7.75 8.86 9.41
N TRP A 80 6.77 9.46 10.10
CA TRP A 80 6.39 9.02 11.44
C TRP A 80 5.90 7.57 11.48
N PHE A 81 5.05 7.17 10.52
CA PHE A 81 4.50 5.83 10.46
C PHE A 81 5.60 4.78 10.34
N ASN A 82 6.58 5.00 9.46
CA ASN A 82 7.62 4.00 9.22
C ASN A 82 8.74 4.02 10.26
N THR A 83 9.12 5.19 10.77
CA THR A 83 10.33 5.34 11.59
C THR A 83 10.06 5.41 13.09
N ARG A 84 8.82 5.70 13.51
CA ARG A 84 8.50 6.04 14.91
C ARG A 84 7.24 5.35 15.44
N ARG A 85 6.28 4.98 14.60
CA ARG A 85 5.04 4.34 15.06
C ARG A 85 5.31 2.90 15.48
N LEU A 86 5.03 2.59 16.73
CA LEU A 86 5.09 1.22 17.23
C LEU A 86 3.82 0.45 16.82
N LEU A 87 4.01 -0.76 16.31
CA LEU A 87 2.91 -1.64 15.93
C LEU A 87 3.03 -2.98 16.68
N GLU A 88 2.01 -3.28 17.48
CA GLU A 88 1.93 -4.53 18.26
C GLU A 88 2.11 -5.79 17.40
N PRO A 89 1.47 -5.93 16.20
CA PRO A 89 1.59 -7.15 15.39
C PRO A 89 3.00 -7.49 14.91
N ILE A 90 3.92 -6.51 14.88
CA ILE A 90 5.31 -6.70 14.48
C ILE A 90 6.28 -6.63 15.68
N GLY A 91 5.76 -6.76 16.92
CA GLY A 91 6.58 -6.81 18.12
C GLY A 91 6.81 -5.46 18.80
N ASN A 92 5.91 -4.49 18.59
CA ASN A 92 6.02 -3.12 19.14
C ASN A 92 7.30 -2.39 18.72
N ILE A 93 7.74 -2.57 17.48
CA ILE A 93 8.81 -1.82 16.84
C ILE A 93 8.28 -1.00 15.65
N PRO A 94 9.03 -0.01 15.15
CA PRO A 94 8.70 0.69 13.91
C PRO A 94 8.71 -0.25 12.68
N PRO A 95 7.84 -0.03 11.68
CA PRO A 95 7.85 -0.79 10.43
C PRO A 95 9.22 -0.86 9.74
N ALA A 96 9.98 0.24 9.71
CA ALA A 96 11.31 0.26 9.11
C ALA A 96 12.30 -0.66 9.84
N GLU A 97 12.18 -0.79 11.17
CA GLU A 97 13.00 -1.71 11.95
C GLU A 97 12.59 -3.16 11.70
N ALA A 98 11.28 -3.44 11.62
CA ALA A 98 10.79 -4.78 11.29
C ALA A 98 11.26 -5.23 9.88
N GLU A 99 11.23 -4.32 8.90
CA GLU A 99 11.74 -4.58 7.55
C GLU A 99 13.25 -4.85 7.57
N ALA A 100 14.04 -4.03 8.28
CA ALA A 100 15.48 -4.23 8.40
C ALA A 100 15.82 -5.60 9.05
N ASN A 101 15.09 -5.96 10.12
CA ASN A 101 15.26 -7.25 10.79
C ASN A 101 14.89 -8.43 9.87
N PHE A 102 13.84 -8.28 9.06
CA PHE A 102 13.44 -9.29 8.09
C PHE A 102 14.55 -9.55 7.06
N TYR A 103 15.12 -8.50 6.46
CA TYR A 103 16.19 -8.67 5.48
C TYR A 103 17.48 -9.21 6.09
N ALA A 104 17.87 -8.76 7.28
CA ALA A 104 19.02 -9.32 7.98
C ALA A 104 18.87 -10.82 8.27
N ALA A 105 17.66 -11.26 8.63
CA ALA A 105 17.36 -12.67 8.82
C ALA A 105 17.42 -13.48 7.51
N LEU A 106 16.90 -12.91 6.41
CA LEU A 106 16.91 -13.55 5.09
C LEU A 106 18.34 -13.73 4.54
N GLU A 107 19.20 -12.73 4.72
CA GLU A 107 20.63 -12.82 4.37
C GLU A 107 21.33 -13.91 5.17
N THR A 108 21.06 -13.97 6.48
CA THR A 108 21.63 -15.01 7.36
C THR A 108 21.22 -16.41 6.94
N GLN A 109 19.95 -16.61 6.56
CA GLN A 109 19.46 -17.89 6.07
C GLN A 109 20.08 -18.28 4.73
N THR A 110 20.27 -17.31 3.84
CA THR A 110 20.91 -17.53 2.53
C THR A 110 22.38 -17.92 2.67
N MET A 111 23.10 -17.34 3.64
CA MET A 111 24.50 -17.69 3.92
C MET A 111 24.69 -19.06 4.60
N ALA A 112 23.65 -19.57 5.25
CA ALA A 112 23.69 -20.85 5.97
C ALA A 112 23.26 -22.07 5.10
N ALA A 113 22.74 -21.83 3.89
CA ALA A 113 22.30 -22.85 2.94
C ALA A 113 23.38 -23.16 1.89
#